data_AF-A0A256YDR5-F1
#
_entry.id   AF-A0A256YDR5-F1
#
_cell.length_a   1.000
_cell.length_b   1.000
_cell.length_c   1.000
_cell.angle_alpha   90.00
_cell.angle_beta   90.00
_cell.angle_gamma   90.00
#
_symmetry.space_group_name_H-M   'P 1'
#
loop_
_entity.id
_entity.type
_entity.pdbx_description
1 polymer ?
#
loop_
_entity_poly.entity_id
_entity_poly.type
_entity_poly.pdbx_seq_one_letter_code
_entity_poly.pdbx_strand_id
1 'polypeptide(L)'
;MDILILKSMIEGIHLAVYSSIKPGAYHKLRFNRETEVLVSNTISVIDYIIQAIEYGERVRRGELAITNIRIGKLLAKAIRESYRWNGGRVYPSTIIPQIIYSVALSHSNIDSVIRDAGKLKKSLDLILGINDWREIRQIIDAFKSVHREDMYEHLVSTGLTQIAGIEGQVTFNDVFRVLSSKWVAFIVLDIYEYKVVELVKKLLEYYKKYGDAENSIVALYLDLIKNKVPDWAKKYIDEAFKKGLMASKEGAKKLFELDSNLRKNNISFNEYVSLLAMVSSLAIYEGMRP
;
A
#
# COMPACT_ATOMS: atom_id res chain seq x y z
N MET A 1 -6.76 -20.05 -9.65
CA MET A 1 -6.82 -19.17 -8.47
C MET A 1 -5.58 -19.36 -7.62
N ASP A 2 -4.60 -18.47 -7.80
CA ASP A 2 -3.42 -18.40 -6.95
C ASP A 2 -3.77 -17.87 -5.55
N ILE A 3 -4.13 -18.80 -4.65
CA ILE A 3 -4.48 -18.53 -3.25
C ILE A 3 -3.33 -17.82 -2.51
N LEU A 4 -2.09 -17.97 -2.96
CA LEU A 4 -0.93 -17.32 -2.33
C LEU A 4 -1.04 -15.80 -2.42
N ILE A 5 -1.50 -15.25 -3.55
CA ILE A 5 -1.68 -13.80 -3.73
C ILE A 5 -2.65 -13.27 -2.68
N LEU A 6 -3.84 -13.88 -2.55
CA LEU A 6 -4.85 -13.46 -1.58
C LEU A 6 -4.32 -13.54 -0.14
N LYS A 7 -3.70 -14.66 0.23
CA LYS A 7 -3.13 -14.84 1.58
C LYS A 7 -2.07 -13.79 1.88
N SER A 8 -1.19 -13.51 0.92
CA SER A 8 -0.13 -12.50 1.06
C SER A 8 -0.71 -11.11 1.24
N MET A 9 -1.77 -10.74 0.49
CA MET A 9 -2.43 -9.44 0.61
C MET A 9 -3.07 -9.23 1.99
N ILE A 10 -3.67 -10.28 2.56
CA ILE A 10 -4.32 -10.21 3.88
C ILE A 10 -3.26 -10.20 4.99
N GLU A 11 -2.29 -11.11 4.92
CA GLU A 11 -1.27 -11.26 5.96
C GLU A 11 -0.33 -10.05 6.02
N GLY A 12 -0.03 -9.43 4.87
CA GLY A 12 0.82 -8.23 4.82
C GLY A 12 0.18 -7.03 5.49
N ILE A 13 -1.12 -6.86 5.33
CA ILE A 13 -1.92 -5.86 6.06
C ILE A 13 -1.88 -6.15 7.54
N HIS A 14 -2.18 -7.39 7.93
CA HIS A 14 -2.21 -7.81 9.32
C HIS A 14 -0.87 -7.50 10.01
N LEU A 15 0.25 -7.88 9.41
CA LEU A 15 1.58 -7.61 9.95
C LEU A 15 1.92 -6.11 10.00
N ALA A 16 1.61 -5.34 8.96
CA ALA A 16 1.91 -3.91 8.96
C ALA A 16 1.10 -3.14 10.01
N VAL A 17 -0.17 -3.49 10.16
CA VAL A 17 -1.08 -2.85 11.11
C VAL A 17 -0.77 -3.26 12.55
N TYR A 18 -0.62 -4.56 12.81
CA TYR A 18 -0.42 -5.12 14.16
C TYR A 18 1.03 -5.37 14.55
N SER A 19 2.01 -4.94 13.74
CA SER A 19 3.40 -4.95 14.17
C SER A 19 3.60 -4.11 15.44
N SER A 20 4.70 -4.43 16.12
CA SER A 20 5.24 -3.75 17.30
C SER A 20 5.44 -2.23 17.12
N ILE A 21 6.02 -1.57 18.13
CA ILE A 21 6.05 -0.11 18.24
C ILE A 21 6.64 0.54 16.98
N LYS A 22 5.77 1.22 16.22
CA LYS A 22 6.09 2.13 15.12
C LYS A 22 5.85 3.55 15.60
N PRO A 23 6.90 4.26 16.08
CA PRO A 23 6.73 5.55 16.75
C PRO A 23 6.00 6.60 15.91
N GLY A 24 4.91 7.17 16.42
CA GLY A 24 4.08 8.14 15.70
C GLY A 24 3.10 7.52 14.70
N ALA A 25 3.02 6.19 14.58
CA ALA A 25 2.08 5.46 13.71
C ALA A 25 1.18 4.49 14.51
N TYR A 26 0.24 3.80 13.85
CA TYR A 26 -0.55 2.74 14.48
C TYR A 26 0.32 1.50 14.81
N HIS A 27 0.11 0.88 15.98
CA HIS A 27 0.82 -0.34 16.38
C HIS A 27 0.06 -1.12 17.47
N LYS A 28 0.38 -2.41 17.68
CA LYS A 28 -0.39 -3.30 18.59
C LYS A 28 -0.53 -2.82 20.04
N LEU A 29 0.49 -2.15 20.59
CA LEU A 29 0.46 -1.65 21.97
C LEU A 29 -0.37 -0.37 22.17
N ARG A 30 -0.86 0.24 21.09
CA ARG A 30 -1.82 1.35 21.14
C ARG A 30 -2.91 1.09 20.13
N PHE A 31 -3.83 0.25 20.55
CA PHE A 31 -4.98 -0.13 19.74
C PHE A 31 -5.92 1.07 19.59
N ASN A 32 -6.14 1.50 18.35
CA ASN A 32 -7.10 2.55 17.99
C ASN A 32 -8.12 1.95 17.02
N ARG A 33 -9.34 2.48 17.01
CA ARG A 33 -10.39 2.10 16.06
C ARG A 33 -9.91 2.18 14.61
N GLU A 34 -9.01 3.11 14.28
CA GLU A 34 -8.44 3.21 12.92
C GLU A 34 -7.61 1.98 12.51
N THR A 35 -6.96 1.32 13.46
CA THR A 35 -6.21 0.07 13.26
C THR A 35 -7.16 -1.04 12.78
N GLU A 36 -8.31 -1.20 13.44
CA GLU A 36 -9.34 -2.18 13.03
C GLU A 36 -9.91 -1.85 11.66
N VAL A 37 -10.20 -0.57 11.42
CA VAL A 37 -10.78 -0.10 10.15
C VAL A 37 -9.85 -0.39 8.98
N LEU A 38 -8.52 -0.25 9.14
CA LEU A 38 -7.56 -0.58 8.07
C LEU A 38 -7.61 -2.07 7.68
N VAL A 39 -7.68 -2.97 8.65
CA VAL A 39 -7.80 -4.42 8.40
C VAL A 39 -9.17 -4.73 7.80
N SER A 40 -10.22 -4.14 8.37
CA SER A 40 -11.60 -4.32 7.90
C SER A 40 -11.82 -3.75 6.49
N ASN A 41 -11.03 -2.76 6.05
CA ASN A 41 -10.99 -2.30 4.67
C ASN A 41 -10.40 -3.34 3.70
N THR A 42 -9.53 -4.23 4.17
CA THR A 42 -9.04 -5.36 3.37
C THR A 42 -10.07 -6.48 3.35
N ILE A 43 -10.66 -6.80 4.50
CA ILE A 43 -11.68 -7.85 4.62
C ILE A 43 -12.88 -7.53 3.72
N SER A 44 -13.37 -6.28 3.74
CA SER A 44 -14.52 -5.84 2.94
C SER A 44 -14.31 -5.92 1.42
N VAL A 45 -13.05 -6.05 0.96
CA VAL A 45 -12.72 -6.08 -0.47
C VAL A 45 -12.11 -7.41 -0.92
N ILE A 46 -12.14 -8.46 -0.09
CA ILE A 46 -11.61 -9.79 -0.44
C ILE A 46 -12.20 -10.30 -1.76
N ASP A 47 -13.51 -10.18 -1.98
CA ASP A 47 -14.15 -10.64 -3.21
C ASP A 47 -13.65 -9.89 -4.45
N TYR A 48 -13.29 -8.62 -4.30
CA TYR A 48 -12.72 -7.81 -5.38
C TYR A 48 -11.24 -8.15 -5.63
N ILE A 49 -10.50 -8.56 -4.60
CA ILE A 49 -9.15 -9.13 -4.74
C ILE A 49 -9.21 -10.47 -5.48
N ILE A 50 -10.16 -11.35 -5.13
CA ILE A 50 -10.36 -12.63 -5.84
C ILE A 50 -10.70 -12.38 -7.31
N GLN A 51 -11.66 -11.49 -7.59
CA GLN A 51 -12.00 -11.11 -8.97
C GLN A 51 -10.79 -10.54 -9.73
N ALA A 52 -9.95 -9.73 -9.06
CA ALA A 52 -8.72 -9.22 -9.66
C ALA A 52 -7.73 -10.34 -10.04
N ILE A 53 -7.55 -11.34 -9.17
CA ILE A 53 -6.70 -12.51 -9.44
C ILE A 53 -7.25 -13.28 -10.65
N GLU A 54 -8.55 -13.53 -10.69
CA GLU A 54 -9.20 -14.22 -11.81
C GLU A 54 -9.05 -13.45 -13.13
N TYR A 55 -9.20 -12.12 -13.11
CA TYR A 55 -8.97 -11.30 -14.29
C TYR A 55 -7.54 -11.38 -14.79
N GLY A 56 -6.54 -11.29 -13.91
CA GLY A 56 -5.14 -11.43 -14.33
C GLY A 56 -4.85 -12.82 -14.89
N GLU A 57 -5.37 -13.89 -14.29
CA GLU A 57 -5.26 -15.26 -14.82
C GLU A 57 -5.87 -15.40 -16.23
N ARG A 58 -7.07 -14.84 -16.46
CA ARG A 58 -7.75 -14.88 -17.76
C ARG A 58 -7.02 -14.08 -18.83
N VAL A 59 -6.49 -12.90 -18.48
CA VAL A 59 -5.68 -12.12 -19.42
C VAL A 59 -4.41 -12.86 -19.79
N ARG A 60 -3.73 -13.47 -18.82
CA ARG A 60 -2.54 -14.29 -19.08
C ARG A 60 -2.81 -15.45 -20.04
N ARG A 61 -3.98 -16.10 -19.93
CA ARG A 61 -4.40 -17.18 -20.82
C ARG A 61 -4.88 -16.71 -22.21
N GLY A 62 -4.98 -15.39 -22.42
CA GLY A 62 -5.53 -14.81 -23.65
C GLY A 62 -7.05 -14.91 -23.76
N GLU A 63 -7.75 -15.29 -22.68
CA GLU A 63 -9.21 -15.40 -22.63
C GLU A 63 -9.91 -14.04 -22.45
N LEU A 64 -9.15 -13.02 -22.04
CA LEU A 64 -9.62 -11.67 -21.80
C LEU A 64 -8.55 -10.67 -22.25
N ALA A 65 -8.93 -9.58 -22.91
CA ALA A 65 -8.01 -8.48 -23.18
C ALA A 65 -7.82 -7.63 -21.91
N ILE A 66 -6.63 -7.07 -21.68
CA ILE A 66 -6.36 -6.22 -20.50
C ILE A 66 -7.33 -5.02 -20.41
N THR A 67 -7.68 -4.44 -21.55
CA THR A 67 -8.64 -3.33 -21.68
C THR A 67 -10.08 -3.73 -21.33
N ASN A 68 -10.40 -5.02 -21.40
CA ASN A 68 -11.72 -5.56 -21.09
C ASN A 68 -11.92 -5.90 -19.60
N ILE A 69 -10.86 -5.87 -18.78
CA ILE A 69 -10.97 -6.06 -17.31
C ILE A 69 -11.88 -4.99 -16.68
N ARG A 70 -11.90 -3.77 -17.25
CA ARG A 70 -12.60 -2.60 -16.67
C ARG A 70 -12.14 -2.34 -15.23
N ILE A 71 -10.83 -2.20 -15.03
CA ILE A 71 -10.21 -2.06 -13.71
C ILE A 71 -10.74 -0.84 -12.92
N GLY A 72 -11.05 0.28 -13.59
CA GLY A 72 -11.62 1.46 -12.95
C GLY A 72 -12.97 1.15 -12.31
N LYS A 73 -13.80 0.34 -12.97
CA LYS A 73 -15.08 -0.15 -12.44
C LYS A 73 -14.90 -1.05 -11.23
N LEU A 74 -13.93 -1.96 -11.28
CA LEU A 74 -13.62 -2.88 -10.18
C LEU A 74 -13.19 -2.09 -8.93
N LEU A 75 -12.26 -1.15 -9.10
CA LEU A 75 -11.76 -0.29 -8.02
C LEU A 75 -12.87 0.59 -7.43
N ALA A 76 -13.68 1.22 -8.28
CA ALA A 76 -14.80 2.06 -7.83
C ALA A 76 -15.83 1.27 -7.01
N LYS A 77 -16.14 0.04 -7.41
CA LYS A 77 -17.02 -0.85 -6.63
C LYS A 77 -16.40 -1.24 -5.29
N ALA A 78 -15.14 -1.66 -5.28
CA ALA A 78 -14.45 -2.06 -4.05
C ALA A 78 -14.38 -0.92 -3.02
N ILE A 79 -14.09 0.31 -3.48
CA ILE A 79 -14.08 1.50 -2.61
C ILE A 79 -15.45 1.75 -1.98
N ARG A 80 -16.52 1.71 -2.79
CA ARG A 80 -17.90 1.91 -2.29
C ARG A 80 -18.35 0.77 -1.37
N GLU A 81 -18.01 -0.47 -1.67
CA GLU A 81 -18.27 -1.61 -0.78
C GLU A 81 -17.60 -1.40 0.57
N SER A 82 -16.30 -1.08 0.56
CA SER A 82 -15.57 -0.88 1.79
C SER A 82 -16.13 0.28 2.61
N TYR A 83 -16.55 1.37 1.96
CA TYR A 83 -17.22 2.48 2.63
C TYR A 83 -18.51 2.04 3.34
N ARG A 84 -19.36 1.23 2.67
CA ARG A 84 -20.59 0.69 3.27
C ARG A 84 -20.30 -0.26 4.43
N TRP A 85 -19.35 -1.18 4.24
CA TRP A 85 -18.98 -2.17 5.25
C TRP A 85 -18.39 -1.53 6.51
N ASN A 86 -17.56 -0.50 6.34
CA ASN A 86 -16.79 0.11 7.43
C ASN A 86 -17.46 1.35 8.04
N GLY A 87 -18.79 1.49 7.89
CA GLY A 87 -19.54 2.60 8.49
C GLY A 87 -19.03 3.97 8.07
N GLY A 88 -18.64 4.10 6.80
CA GLY A 88 -18.18 5.35 6.19
C GLY A 88 -16.67 5.60 6.24
N ARG A 89 -15.87 4.70 6.83
CA ARG A 89 -14.41 4.86 6.91
C ARG A 89 -13.68 4.02 5.87
N VAL A 90 -13.18 4.67 4.83
CA VAL A 90 -12.53 4.01 3.69
C VAL A 90 -11.09 4.47 3.45
N TYR A 91 -10.22 3.53 3.13
CA TYR A 91 -8.81 3.75 2.81
C TYR A 91 -8.48 3.32 1.38
N PRO A 92 -8.76 4.16 0.35
CA PRO A 92 -8.37 3.87 -1.03
C PRO A 92 -6.87 3.66 -1.21
N SER A 93 -6.05 4.30 -0.37
CA SER A 93 -4.59 4.12 -0.31
C SER A 93 -4.15 2.70 0.07
N THR A 94 -5.06 1.89 0.60
CA THR A 94 -4.85 0.48 0.90
C THR A 94 -5.51 -0.40 -0.17
N ILE A 95 -6.79 -0.15 -0.46
CA ILE A 95 -7.61 -0.96 -1.37
C ILE A 95 -7.08 -0.96 -2.80
N ILE A 96 -6.76 0.23 -3.34
CA ILE A 96 -6.38 0.36 -4.75
C ILE A 96 -5.09 -0.41 -5.04
N PRO A 97 -3.98 -0.20 -4.29
CA PRO A 97 -2.78 -0.98 -4.49
C PRO A 97 -2.99 -2.50 -4.38
N GLN A 98 -3.78 -2.98 -3.41
CA GLN A 98 -4.05 -4.42 -3.26
C GLN A 98 -4.67 -5.02 -4.51
N ILE A 99 -5.72 -4.39 -5.04
CA ILE A 99 -6.41 -4.86 -6.23
C ILE A 99 -5.49 -4.81 -7.46
N ILE A 100 -4.79 -3.69 -7.67
CA ILE A 100 -3.86 -3.54 -8.81
C ILE A 100 -2.77 -4.61 -8.77
N TYR A 101 -2.11 -4.80 -7.63
CA TYR A 101 -1.07 -5.83 -7.50
C TYR A 101 -1.63 -7.24 -7.64
N SER A 102 -2.86 -7.48 -7.22
CA SER A 102 -3.49 -8.80 -7.37
C SER A 102 -3.72 -9.16 -8.84
N VAL A 103 -4.17 -8.20 -9.66
CA VAL A 103 -4.22 -8.39 -11.13
C VAL A 103 -2.80 -8.55 -11.69
N ALA A 104 -1.86 -7.72 -11.26
CA ALA A 104 -0.52 -7.70 -11.85
C ALA A 104 0.27 -8.99 -11.57
N LEU A 105 0.22 -9.51 -10.35
CA LEU A 105 0.88 -10.76 -9.96
C LEU A 105 0.29 -11.96 -10.72
N SER A 106 -1.03 -12.07 -10.76
CA SER A 106 -1.72 -13.17 -11.46
C SER A 106 -1.56 -13.12 -12.98
N HIS A 107 -1.50 -11.91 -13.56
CA HIS A 107 -1.22 -11.72 -14.98
C HIS A 107 0.23 -12.05 -15.33
N SER A 108 1.21 -11.57 -14.55
CA SER A 108 2.62 -11.75 -14.83
C SER A 108 3.15 -13.16 -14.55
N ASN A 109 2.45 -13.95 -13.72
CA ASN A 109 2.82 -15.32 -13.32
C ASN A 109 4.31 -15.43 -12.96
N ILE A 110 4.70 -14.59 -12.02
CA ILE A 110 6.04 -14.56 -11.46
C ILE A 110 6.16 -15.52 -10.28
N ASP A 111 7.37 -15.99 -10.00
CA ASP A 111 7.65 -16.74 -8.77
C ASP A 111 8.23 -15.84 -7.68
N SER A 112 8.81 -14.69 -8.08
CA SER A 112 9.49 -13.76 -7.18
C SER A 112 9.35 -12.32 -7.68
N VAL A 113 8.80 -11.44 -6.85
CA VAL A 113 8.70 -9.97 -7.07
C VAL A 113 10.05 -9.32 -7.39
N ILE A 114 11.14 -9.84 -6.83
CA ILE A 114 12.51 -9.33 -6.94
C ILE A 114 13.19 -9.88 -8.18
N ARG A 115 13.18 -11.20 -8.38
CA ARG A 115 13.88 -11.80 -9.53
C ARG A 115 13.15 -11.51 -10.84
N ASP A 116 11.82 -11.56 -10.81
CA ASP A 116 10.97 -11.32 -11.97
C ASP A 116 10.40 -9.89 -12.00
N ALA A 117 11.04 -8.93 -11.31
CA ALA A 117 10.62 -7.54 -11.22
C ALA A 117 10.30 -6.92 -12.59
N GLY A 118 11.05 -7.28 -13.65
CA GLY A 118 10.79 -6.82 -15.01
C GLY A 118 9.45 -7.30 -15.58
N LYS A 119 9.04 -8.55 -15.31
CA LYS A 119 7.72 -9.08 -15.74
C LYS A 119 6.59 -8.40 -14.97
N LEU A 120 6.77 -8.24 -13.65
CA LEU A 120 5.79 -7.54 -12.82
C LEU A 120 5.61 -6.09 -13.26
N LYS A 121 6.72 -5.38 -13.54
CA LYS A 121 6.69 -4.01 -14.06
C LYS A 121 5.94 -3.93 -15.38
N LYS A 122 6.21 -4.82 -16.33
CA LYS A 122 5.47 -4.86 -17.61
C LYS A 122 3.97 -5.08 -17.41
N SER A 123 3.60 -5.94 -16.47
CA SER A 123 2.19 -6.13 -16.13
C SER A 123 1.54 -4.89 -15.52
N LEU A 124 2.24 -4.21 -14.61
CA LEU A 124 1.76 -2.97 -14.02
C LEU A 124 1.63 -1.86 -15.07
N ASP A 125 2.59 -1.75 -15.98
CA ASP A 125 2.59 -0.80 -17.09
C ASP A 125 1.36 -0.98 -17.99
N LEU A 126 1.00 -2.23 -18.32
CA LEU A 126 -0.21 -2.53 -19.09
C LEU A 126 -1.52 -2.16 -18.36
N ILE A 127 -1.59 -2.39 -17.04
CA ILE A 127 -2.78 -2.08 -16.24
C ILE A 127 -2.90 -0.57 -16.01
N LEU A 128 -1.80 0.07 -15.60
CA LEU A 128 -1.75 1.46 -15.20
C LEU A 128 -1.66 2.41 -16.39
N GLY A 129 -1.21 1.93 -17.55
CA GLY A 129 -1.19 2.66 -18.81
C GLY A 129 -2.54 2.73 -19.52
N ILE A 130 -3.62 2.15 -18.95
CA ILE A 130 -4.97 2.32 -19.48
C ILE A 130 -5.33 3.82 -19.46
N ASN A 131 -5.66 4.34 -20.63
CA ASN A 131 -5.96 5.75 -20.89
C ASN A 131 -7.44 6.01 -21.25
N ASP A 132 -8.35 5.16 -20.75
CA ASP A 132 -9.80 5.34 -20.91
C ASP A 132 -10.34 6.30 -19.83
N TRP A 133 -10.76 7.50 -20.24
CA TRP A 133 -11.32 8.48 -19.32
C TRP A 133 -12.57 7.96 -18.57
N ARG A 134 -13.38 7.09 -19.18
CA ARG A 134 -14.56 6.52 -18.51
C ARG A 134 -14.16 5.62 -17.34
N GLU A 135 -13.02 4.94 -17.45
CA GLU A 135 -12.44 4.11 -16.38
C GLU A 135 -11.89 4.99 -15.26
N ILE A 136 -11.12 6.03 -15.61
CA ILE A 136 -10.55 6.97 -14.63
C ILE A 136 -11.66 7.72 -13.87
N ARG A 137 -12.66 8.23 -14.60
CA ARG A 137 -13.80 8.95 -14.04
C ARG A 137 -14.56 8.12 -13.01
N GLN A 138 -14.68 6.80 -13.21
CA GLN A 138 -15.36 5.94 -12.23
C GLN A 138 -14.67 5.94 -10.86
N ILE A 139 -13.34 6.04 -10.82
CA ILE A 139 -12.59 6.15 -9.56
C ILE A 139 -12.78 7.52 -8.94
N ILE A 140 -12.68 8.59 -9.74
CA ILE A 140 -12.88 9.97 -9.29
C ILE A 140 -14.28 10.14 -8.68
N ASP A 141 -15.31 9.64 -9.37
CA ASP A 141 -16.69 9.64 -8.89
C ASP A 141 -16.88 8.74 -7.66
N ALA A 142 -16.10 7.66 -7.54
CA ALA A 142 -16.08 6.84 -6.33
C ALA A 142 -15.59 7.64 -5.13
N PHE A 143 -14.49 8.40 -5.23
CA PHE A 143 -13.99 9.25 -4.15
C PHE A 143 -15.03 10.25 -3.64
N LYS A 144 -15.75 10.91 -4.55
CA LYS A 144 -16.88 11.77 -4.17
C LYS A 144 -17.96 11.01 -3.40
N SER A 145 -18.37 9.85 -3.93
CA SER A 145 -19.47 9.06 -3.35
C SER A 145 -19.17 8.48 -1.97
N VAL A 146 -17.90 8.45 -1.57
CA VAL A 146 -17.46 7.91 -0.26
C VAL A 146 -16.85 9.00 0.64
N HIS A 147 -17.14 10.27 0.35
CA HIS A 147 -16.66 11.43 1.11
C HIS A 147 -15.13 11.51 1.25
N ARG A 148 -14.39 11.04 0.24
CA ARG A 148 -12.95 11.30 0.07
C ARG A 148 -12.74 12.53 -0.82
N GLU A 149 -13.40 13.61 -0.41
CA GLU A 149 -13.33 14.93 -1.06
C GLU A 149 -11.89 15.45 -1.06
N ASP A 150 -11.12 15.16 -0.02
CA ASP A 150 -9.69 15.45 0.07
C ASP A 150 -8.89 14.91 -1.13
N MET A 151 -9.13 13.65 -1.51
CA MET A 151 -8.51 13.00 -2.68
C MET A 151 -9.04 13.57 -3.99
N TYR A 152 -10.35 13.81 -4.08
CA TYR A 152 -10.97 14.40 -5.26
C TYR A 152 -10.43 15.81 -5.54
N GLU A 153 -10.46 16.70 -4.56
CA GLU A 153 -10.01 18.09 -4.67
C GLU A 153 -8.53 18.16 -5.04
N HIS A 154 -7.71 17.25 -4.51
CA HIS A 154 -6.30 17.17 -4.88
C HIS A 154 -6.10 16.78 -6.35
N LEU A 155 -6.91 15.86 -6.88
CA LEU A 155 -6.86 15.54 -8.31
C LEU A 155 -7.33 16.71 -9.18
N VAL A 156 -8.34 17.46 -8.74
CA VAL A 156 -8.85 18.63 -9.48
C VAL A 156 -7.83 19.77 -9.46
N SER A 157 -7.20 20.05 -8.32
CA SER A 157 -6.30 21.19 -8.16
C SER A 157 -5.02 21.08 -8.99
N THR A 158 -4.64 19.87 -9.40
CA THR A 158 -3.50 19.63 -10.30
C THR A 158 -3.85 19.81 -11.77
N GLY A 159 -5.09 20.14 -12.11
CA GLY A 159 -5.55 20.28 -13.51
C GLY A 159 -5.75 18.94 -14.23
N LEU A 160 -5.49 17.80 -13.55
CA LEU A 160 -5.61 16.47 -14.15
C LEU A 160 -7.02 16.21 -14.67
N THR A 161 -8.05 16.66 -13.95
CA THR A 161 -9.45 16.53 -14.39
C THR A 161 -9.82 17.42 -15.57
N GLN A 162 -9.08 18.51 -15.81
CA GLN A 162 -9.27 19.41 -16.95
C GLN A 162 -8.58 18.84 -18.20
N ILE A 163 -7.38 18.29 -18.03
CA ILE A 163 -6.59 17.63 -19.09
C ILE A 163 -7.25 16.33 -19.54
N ALA A 164 -7.87 15.59 -18.61
CA ALA A 164 -8.53 14.32 -18.91
C ALA A 164 -9.83 14.43 -19.75
N GLY A 165 -10.32 15.65 -20.00
CA GLY A 165 -11.36 15.91 -21.00
C GLY A 165 -10.86 15.79 -22.45
N ILE A 166 -9.54 15.72 -22.65
CA ILE A 166 -8.89 15.47 -23.95
C ILE A 166 -8.56 13.98 -24.01
N GLU A 167 -9.25 13.23 -24.89
CA GLU A 167 -9.08 11.78 -25.01
C GLU A 167 -7.59 11.39 -25.19
N GLY A 168 -7.13 10.42 -24.39
CA GLY A 168 -5.82 9.78 -24.55
C GLY A 168 -4.65 10.38 -23.76
N GLN A 169 -4.83 11.48 -23.01
CA GLN A 169 -3.70 12.15 -22.33
C GLN A 169 -3.44 11.73 -20.87
N VAL A 170 -4.38 11.05 -20.21
CA VAL A 170 -4.25 10.71 -18.78
C VAL A 170 -4.41 9.21 -18.58
N THR A 171 -3.46 8.64 -17.85
CA THR A 171 -3.45 7.21 -17.46
C THR A 171 -3.75 7.02 -15.97
N PHE A 172 -4.02 5.79 -15.53
CA PHE A 172 -4.08 5.51 -14.09
C PHE A 172 -2.76 5.80 -13.37
N ASN A 173 -1.63 5.57 -14.05
CA ASN A 173 -0.33 5.92 -13.50
C ASN A 173 -0.23 7.42 -13.19
N ASP A 174 -0.74 8.30 -14.07
CA ASP A 174 -0.77 9.75 -13.81
C ASP A 174 -1.63 10.11 -12.60
N VAL A 175 -2.81 9.49 -12.49
CA VAL A 175 -3.72 9.68 -11.35
C VAL A 175 -3.04 9.28 -10.04
N PHE A 176 -2.46 8.07 -9.98
CA PHE A 176 -1.85 7.57 -8.74
C PHE A 176 -0.54 8.29 -8.40
N ARG A 177 0.21 8.78 -9.40
CA ARG A 177 1.35 9.66 -9.18
C ARG A 177 0.94 11.01 -8.59
N VAL A 178 -0.19 11.60 -9.03
CA VAL A 178 -0.71 12.80 -8.38
C VAL A 178 -1.12 12.50 -6.93
N LEU A 179 -1.81 11.39 -6.67
CA LEU A 179 -2.20 11.01 -5.31
C LEU A 179 -1.00 10.71 -4.40
N SER A 180 0.09 10.16 -4.94
CA SER A 180 1.28 9.80 -4.15
C SER A 180 1.97 11.00 -3.50
N SER A 181 1.80 12.20 -4.07
CA SER A 181 2.31 13.45 -3.47
C SER A 181 1.72 13.77 -2.08
N LYS A 182 0.52 13.27 -1.76
CA LYS A 182 -0.12 13.43 -0.45
C LYS A 182 -0.33 12.12 0.30
N TRP A 183 -0.67 11.04 -0.39
CA TRP A 183 -0.91 9.72 0.19
C TRP A 183 0.19 8.76 -0.23
N VAL A 184 1.21 8.65 0.64
CA VAL A 184 2.48 7.96 0.39
C VAL A 184 2.34 6.51 -0.10
N ALA A 185 1.26 5.82 0.25
CA ALA A 185 1.02 4.45 -0.19
C ALA A 185 0.90 4.33 -1.72
N PHE A 186 0.44 5.36 -2.44
CA PHE A 186 0.37 5.30 -3.91
C PHE A 186 1.74 5.30 -4.59
N ILE A 187 2.84 5.57 -3.88
CA ILE A 187 4.20 5.42 -4.43
C ILE A 187 4.45 3.99 -4.93
N VAL A 188 3.80 2.97 -4.35
CA VAL A 188 3.93 1.58 -4.82
C VAL A 188 3.36 1.36 -6.22
N LEU A 189 2.56 2.29 -6.73
CA LEU A 189 1.96 2.25 -8.07
C LEU A 189 2.69 3.16 -9.07
N ASP A 190 3.72 3.89 -8.65
CA ASP A 190 4.54 4.68 -9.58
C ASP A 190 5.50 3.76 -10.34
N ILE A 191 5.20 3.51 -11.62
CA ILE A 191 6.00 2.64 -12.48
C ILE A 191 7.29 3.29 -12.98
N TYR A 192 7.41 4.62 -12.91
CA TYR A 192 8.61 5.32 -13.38
C TYR A 192 9.75 5.13 -12.39
N GLU A 193 9.49 5.46 -11.13
CA GLU A 193 10.47 5.25 -10.06
C GLU A 193 10.54 3.77 -9.65
N TYR A 194 9.41 3.06 -9.69
CA TYR A 194 9.28 1.64 -9.34
C TYR A 194 9.91 1.25 -7.99
N LYS A 195 9.86 2.17 -7.01
CA LYS A 195 10.48 2.06 -5.67
C LYS A 195 10.01 0.86 -4.87
N VAL A 196 8.83 0.32 -5.18
CA VAL A 196 8.24 -0.83 -4.49
C VAL A 196 9.20 -2.02 -4.39
N VAL A 197 9.95 -2.34 -5.46
CA VAL A 197 10.88 -3.48 -5.46
C VAL A 197 12.06 -3.22 -4.53
N GLU A 198 12.56 -1.98 -4.48
CA GLU A 198 13.62 -1.60 -3.54
C GLU A 198 13.15 -1.70 -2.09
N LEU A 199 11.92 -1.27 -1.82
CA LEU A 199 11.32 -1.38 -0.48
C LEU A 199 11.13 -2.83 -0.06
N VAL A 200 10.67 -3.70 -0.96
CA VAL A 200 10.52 -5.15 -0.70
C VAL A 200 11.89 -5.80 -0.45
N LYS A 201 12.90 -5.49 -1.28
CA LYS A 201 14.29 -5.95 -1.05
C LYS A 201 14.79 -5.55 0.33
N LYS A 202 14.63 -4.27 0.67
CA LYS A 202 15.08 -3.73 1.96
C LYS A 202 14.35 -4.36 3.15
N LEU A 203 13.04 -4.62 3.03
CA LEU A 203 12.30 -5.35 4.06
C LEU A 203 12.85 -6.76 4.25
N LEU A 204 13.12 -7.47 3.16
CA LEU A 204 13.67 -8.83 3.20
C LEU A 204 15.11 -8.87 3.70
N GLU A 205 15.91 -7.83 3.47
CA GLU A 205 17.23 -7.66 4.09
C GLU A 205 17.13 -7.52 5.61
N TYR A 206 16.20 -6.71 6.11
CA TYR A 206 15.93 -6.65 7.55
C TYR A 206 15.42 -7.98 8.10
N TYR A 207 14.57 -8.67 7.35
CA TYR A 207 14.07 -9.99 7.75
C TYR A 207 15.20 -11.01 7.88
N LYS A 208 16.13 -11.04 6.93
CA LYS A 208 17.34 -11.87 7.03
C LYS A 208 18.22 -11.48 8.21
N LYS A 209 18.34 -10.18 8.50
CA LYS A 209 19.17 -9.67 9.60
C LYS A 209 18.60 -10.00 10.98
N TYR A 210 17.30 -9.82 11.17
CA TYR A 210 16.66 -9.93 12.48
C TYR A 210 16.00 -11.29 12.72
N GLY A 211 15.67 -12.05 11.67
CA GLY A 211 14.94 -13.31 11.78
C GLY A 211 13.51 -13.16 12.30
N ASP A 212 12.95 -11.95 12.25
CA ASP A 212 11.64 -11.61 12.84
C ASP A 212 10.92 -10.59 11.93
N ALA A 213 9.71 -10.93 11.50
CA ALA A 213 8.96 -10.11 10.54
C ALA A 213 8.51 -8.78 11.16
N GLU A 214 8.04 -8.78 12.40
CA GLU A 214 7.57 -7.56 13.06
C GLU A 214 8.70 -6.54 13.22
N ASN A 215 9.86 -6.97 13.71
CA ASN A 215 11.03 -6.13 13.92
C ASN A 215 11.58 -5.60 12.59
N SER A 216 11.43 -6.37 11.51
CA SER A 216 11.81 -5.97 10.16
C SER A 216 10.88 -4.91 9.58
N ILE A 217 9.57 -5.02 9.83
CA ILE A 217 8.59 -3.98 9.47
C ILE A 217 8.86 -2.69 10.26
N VAL A 218 9.17 -2.80 11.56
CA VAL A 218 9.57 -1.65 12.38
C VAL A 218 10.85 -1.01 11.83
N ALA A 219 11.85 -1.82 11.46
CA ALA A 219 13.09 -1.31 10.86
C ALA A 219 12.83 -0.55 9.55
N LEU A 220 12.06 -1.13 8.63
CA LEU A 220 11.70 -0.47 7.37
C LEU A 220 10.91 0.83 7.63
N TYR A 221 9.95 0.80 8.56
CA TYR A 221 9.17 1.97 8.95
C TYR A 221 10.08 3.13 9.38
N LEU A 222 11.00 2.87 10.30
CA LEU A 222 11.91 3.89 10.82
C LEU A 222 12.77 4.49 9.72
N ASP A 223 13.23 3.69 8.78
CA ASP A 223 14.00 4.15 7.63
C ASP A 223 13.19 5.03 6.67
N LEU A 224 11.90 4.72 6.48
CA LEU A 224 10.99 5.55 5.67
C LEU A 224 10.76 6.93 6.28
N ILE A 225 10.65 7.03 7.60
CA ILE A 225 10.37 8.28 8.29
C ILE A 225 11.63 9.04 8.74
N LYS A 226 12.82 8.43 8.70
CA LYS A 226 14.06 8.98 9.28
C LYS A 226 14.38 10.40 8.81
N ASN A 227 14.12 10.70 7.54
CA ASN A 227 14.40 12.02 6.97
C ASN A 227 13.25 13.02 7.16
N LYS A 228 12.12 12.59 7.74
CA LYS A 228 10.91 13.39 7.96
C LYS A 228 10.68 13.72 9.43
N VAL A 229 11.35 13.02 10.33
CA VAL A 229 11.31 13.32 11.76
C VAL A 229 12.22 14.51 12.10
N PRO A 230 11.91 15.26 13.17
CA PRO A 230 12.80 16.28 13.71
C PRO A 230 14.18 15.72 14.10
N ASP A 231 15.21 16.56 14.13
CA ASP A 231 16.58 16.11 14.40
C ASP A 231 16.75 15.44 15.77
N TRP A 232 15.98 15.88 16.78
CA TRP A 232 15.99 15.23 18.09
C TRP A 232 15.52 13.77 18.00
N ALA A 233 14.55 13.47 17.14
CA ALA A 233 13.98 12.13 16.97
C ALA A 233 14.93 11.22 16.19
N LYS A 234 15.73 11.75 15.25
CA LYS A 234 16.74 10.97 14.50
C LYS A 234 17.70 10.25 15.45
N LYS A 235 18.14 10.92 16.52
CA LYS A 235 19.01 10.33 17.55
C LYS A 235 18.36 9.13 18.24
N TYR A 236 17.08 9.21 18.58
CA TYR A 236 16.33 8.09 19.16
C TYR A 236 16.22 6.91 18.20
N ILE A 237 16.00 7.18 16.90
CA ILE A 237 15.96 6.13 15.87
C ILE A 237 17.31 5.42 15.79
N ASP A 238 18.42 6.16 15.70
CA ASP A 238 19.76 5.58 15.61
C ASP A 238 20.11 4.75 16.87
N GLU A 239 19.73 5.24 18.06
CA GLU A 239 19.89 4.48 19.30
C GLU A 239 19.04 3.20 19.33
N ALA A 240 17.79 3.26 18.87
CA ALA A 240 16.92 2.10 18.80
C ALA A 240 17.50 1.02 17.87
N PHE A 241 18.03 1.41 16.70
CA PHE A 241 18.73 0.48 15.80
C PHE A 241 19.96 -0.15 16.47
N LYS A 242 20.80 0.65 17.14
CA LYS A 242 21.99 0.15 17.86
C LYS A 242 21.63 -0.84 18.97
N LYS A 243 20.45 -0.66 19.58
CA LYS A 243 19.93 -1.53 20.64
C LYS A 243 19.10 -2.70 20.11
N GLY A 244 19.00 -2.92 18.81
CA GLY A 244 18.28 -4.09 18.27
C GLY A 244 16.76 -3.94 18.22
N LEU A 245 16.23 -2.71 18.27
CA LEU A 245 14.82 -2.39 18.11
C LEU A 245 13.93 -3.19 19.08
N MET A 246 12.88 -3.87 18.59
CA MET A 246 11.93 -4.62 19.41
C MET A 246 12.50 -5.96 19.91
N ALA A 247 13.63 -6.43 19.38
CA ALA A 247 14.26 -7.67 19.82
C ALA A 247 14.99 -7.53 21.17
N SER A 248 15.14 -6.32 21.70
CA SER A 248 15.72 -6.08 23.03
C SER A 248 14.84 -5.18 23.88
N LYS A 249 14.99 -5.31 25.20
CA LYS A 249 14.27 -4.46 26.17
C LYS A 249 14.71 -2.99 26.07
N GLU A 250 16.00 -2.71 25.88
CA GLU A 250 16.46 -1.32 25.73
C GLU A 250 15.98 -0.69 24.43
N GLY A 251 16.01 -1.43 23.32
CA GLY A 251 15.54 -0.94 22.03
C GLY A 251 14.04 -0.67 22.05
N ALA A 252 13.24 -1.59 22.61
CA ALA A 252 11.80 -1.40 22.78
C ALA A 252 11.49 -0.18 23.66
N LYS A 253 12.26 0.04 24.74
CA LYS A 253 12.13 1.23 25.58
C LYS A 253 12.39 2.51 24.79
N LYS A 254 13.45 2.54 23.96
CA LYS A 254 13.76 3.71 23.11
C LYS A 254 12.67 4.00 22.08
N LEU A 255 12.08 2.96 21.48
CA LEU A 255 10.96 3.12 20.56
C LEU A 255 9.71 3.65 21.28
N PHE A 256 9.42 3.18 22.49
CA PHE A 256 8.30 3.66 23.29
C PHE A 256 8.47 5.13 23.73
N GLU A 257 9.68 5.51 24.16
CA GLU A 257 10.02 6.89 24.49
C GLU A 257 9.85 7.81 23.27
N LEU A 258 10.33 7.36 22.10
CA LEU A 258 10.16 8.09 20.85
C LEU A 258 8.70 8.25 20.47
N ASP A 259 7.89 7.18 20.55
CA ASP A 259 6.45 7.23 20.25
C ASP A 259 5.73 8.24 21.14
N SER A 260 6.02 8.17 22.45
CA SER A 260 5.46 9.08 23.44
C SER A 260 5.82 10.53 23.15
N ASN A 261 7.07 10.81 22.77
CA ASN A 261 7.53 12.16 22.47
C ASN A 261 6.94 12.70 21.15
N LEU A 262 6.89 11.90 20.08
CA LEU A 262 6.28 12.33 18.81
C LEU A 262 4.81 12.70 19.01
N ARG A 263 4.06 11.87 19.72
CA ARG A 263 2.64 12.11 19.99
C ARG A 263 2.40 13.32 20.89
N LYS A 264 3.22 13.54 21.92
CA LYS A 264 3.16 14.77 22.74
C LYS A 264 3.31 16.05 21.90
N ASN A 265 4.02 15.95 20.78
CA ASN A 265 4.21 17.05 19.83
C ASN A 265 3.20 17.01 18.66
N ASN A 266 2.14 16.19 18.74
CA ASN A 266 1.16 15.97 17.68
C ASN A 266 1.76 15.57 16.31
N ILE A 267 2.91 14.90 16.33
CA ILE A 267 3.54 14.38 15.11
C ILE A 267 3.02 12.97 14.85
N SER A 268 2.44 12.78 13.66
CA SER A 268 1.86 11.53 13.20
C SER A 268 2.46 11.12 11.86
N PHE A 269 2.63 9.81 11.69
CA PHE A 269 3.10 9.15 10.47
C PHE A 269 2.20 7.97 10.11
N ASN A 270 0.93 8.04 10.49
CA ASN A 270 -0.06 6.97 10.25
C ASN A 270 -0.21 6.62 8.76
N GLU A 271 0.03 7.56 7.85
CA GLU A 271 -0.04 7.38 6.40
C GLU A 271 0.95 6.33 5.87
N TYR A 272 2.05 6.07 6.58
CA TYR A 272 3.04 5.04 6.20
C TYR A 272 2.54 3.62 6.45
N VAL A 273 1.51 3.43 7.26
CA VAL A 273 0.99 2.08 7.56
C VAL A 273 0.42 1.43 6.29
N SER A 274 -0.30 2.17 5.45
CA SER A 274 -0.79 1.66 4.16
C SER A 274 0.35 1.30 3.20
N LEU A 275 1.44 2.10 3.17
CA LEU A 275 2.62 1.79 2.37
C LEU A 275 3.29 0.50 2.87
N LEU A 276 3.52 0.40 4.18
CA LEU A 276 4.11 -0.77 4.82
C LEU A 276 3.28 -2.02 4.57
N ALA A 277 1.95 -1.91 4.60
CA ALA A 277 1.06 -3.02 4.31
C ALA A 277 1.31 -3.58 2.91
N MET A 278 1.38 -2.72 1.89
CA MET A 278 1.65 -3.17 0.53
C MET A 278 3.02 -3.78 0.35
N VAL A 279 4.06 -3.17 0.93
CA VAL A 279 5.42 -3.72 0.89
C VAL A 279 5.49 -5.07 1.62
N SER A 280 4.81 -5.18 2.77
CA SER A 280 4.74 -6.42 3.55
C SER A 280 3.98 -7.51 2.79
N SER A 281 2.88 -7.18 2.11
CA SER A 281 2.13 -8.15 1.30
C SER A 281 3.00 -8.74 0.19
N LEU A 282 3.79 -7.91 -0.49
CA LEU A 282 4.72 -8.38 -1.53
C LEU A 282 5.91 -9.16 -0.95
N ALA A 283 6.41 -8.78 0.24
CA ALA A 283 7.44 -9.55 0.92
C ALA A 283 6.95 -10.92 1.42
N ILE A 284 5.68 -11.03 1.83
CA ILE A 284 5.07 -12.32 2.18
C ILE A 284 4.90 -13.19 0.94
N TYR A 285 4.48 -12.59 -0.18
CA TYR A 285 4.44 -13.30 -1.45
C TYR A 285 5.81 -13.89 -1.81
N GLU A 286 6.90 -13.15 -1.53
CA GLU A 286 8.30 -13.60 -1.69
C GLU A 286 8.78 -14.64 -0.68
N GLY A 287 7.99 -14.98 0.33
CA GLY A 287 8.34 -15.99 1.33
C GLY A 287 8.71 -15.44 2.72
N MET A 288 8.56 -14.14 2.99
CA MET A 288 8.58 -13.64 4.37
C MET A 288 7.42 -14.29 5.16
N ARG A 289 7.70 -14.76 6.37
CA ARG A 289 6.69 -15.33 7.27
C ARG A 289 6.75 -14.65 8.64
N PRO A 290 5.61 -14.52 9.35
CA PRO A 290 5.55 -14.01 10.72
C PRO A 290 6.52 -14.72 11.66
#